data_AF-A0A970ZAW1-F1
#
_entry.id   AF-A0A970ZAW1-F1
#
_cell.length_a   1.000
_cell.length_b   1.000
_cell.length_c   1.000
_cell.angle_alpha   90.00
_cell.angle_beta   90.00
_cell.angle_gamma   90.00
#
_symmetry.space_group_name_H-M   'P 1'
#
loop_
_entity.id
_entity.type
_entity.pdbx_description
1 polymer ?
#
loop_
_entity_poly.entity_id
_entity_poly.type
_entity_poly.pdbx_seq_one_letter_code
_entity_poly.pdbx_strand_id
1 'polypeptide(L)'
;MSRPTFPDNPDITRDDAVNQILSSIAMEELGLSHIINAEGEKLQYVLGTLPGLTGPPATIEDLLSTNESIQNLLQNASYNQLLLKSKLQQALSASEMTGATGPTGPQGPAGDPGGPTGPTGPEGPVGPMGPAGPQGPTGEAGPTGPDGPEGPVGAVGVVGPTGPTGTNTTATSAYAYASSSTLSASLTGTPVALPNGQILPTGISVDGTNTNFTVSVPGRYRIAYAVNLTAGLLVGTRITLGGVPSTASTVDPILSLSNYSNEILVDLTVPTVVQLQIIGAPVSLTLADGAGATLMITRLS
;
A
#
# COMPACT_ATOMS: atom_id res chain seq x y z
N MET A 1 -1.84 3.06 -34.51
CA MET A 1 -0.77 3.09 -33.49
C MET A 1 -0.26 1.67 -33.34
N SER A 2 1.03 1.45 -33.58
CA SER A 2 1.65 0.12 -33.54
C SER A 2 1.49 -0.49 -32.15
N ARG A 3 0.96 -1.72 -32.08
CA ARG A 3 0.90 -2.49 -30.83
C ARG A 3 2.33 -2.74 -30.35
N PRO A 4 2.63 -2.65 -29.04
CA PRO A 4 3.89 -3.17 -28.53
C PRO A 4 3.89 -4.69 -28.72
N THR A 5 4.71 -5.17 -29.64
CA THR A 5 5.08 -6.58 -29.77
C THR A 5 6.02 -6.90 -28.62
N PHE A 6 5.57 -7.73 -27.68
CA PHE A 6 6.49 -8.35 -26.74
C PHE A 6 7.20 -9.48 -27.49
N PRO A 7 8.55 -9.55 -27.42
CA PRO A 7 9.30 -10.61 -28.09
C PRO A 7 8.88 -11.98 -27.51
N ASP A 8 8.70 -12.96 -28.39
CA ASP A 8 8.35 -14.35 -28.02
C ASP A 8 9.40 -15.02 -27.13
N ASN A 9 10.59 -14.42 -27.06
CA ASN A 9 11.67 -14.76 -26.16
C ASN A 9 12.19 -13.45 -25.54
N PRO A 10 11.68 -13.00 -24.38
CA PRO A 10 12.26 -11.84 -23.72
C PRO A 10 13.75 -12.11 -23.45
N ASP A 11 14.63 -11.14 -23.71
CA ASP A 11 16.08 -11.24 -23.46
C ASP A 11 16.42 -11.52 -21.98
N ILE A 12 15.43 -11.46 -21.10
CA ILE A 12 15.56 -11.70 -19.66
C ILE A 12 14.49 -12.69 -19.21
N THR A 13 14.91 -13.82 -18.66
CA THR A 13 14.00 -14.77 -18.02
C THR A 13 13.50 -14.20 -16.69
N ARG A 14 12.42 -14.75 -16.13
CA ARG A 14 11.92 -14.34 -14.78
C ARG A 14 13.01 -14.50 -13.73
N ASP A 15 13.78 -15.59 -13.80
CA ASP A 15 14.86 -15.86 -12.87
C ASP A 15 16.01 -14.87 -13.04
N ASP A 16 16.34 -14.49 -14.28
CA ASP A 16 17.33 -13.45 -14.55
C ASP A 16 16.85 -12.07 -14.05
N ALA A 17 15.57 -11.75 -14.20
CA ALA A 17 14.98 -10.51 -13.70
C ALA A 17 15.01 -10.45 -12.17
N VAL A 18 14.67 -11.56 -11.50
CA VAL A 18 14.78 -11.67 -10.04
C VAL A 18 16.24 -11.54 -9.59
N ASN A 19 17.17 -12.20 -10.26
CA ASN A 19 18.60 -12.10 -9.95
C ASN A 19 19.15 -10.68 -10.17
N GLN A 20 18.72 -9.97 -11.20
CA GLN A 20 19.08 -8.57 -11.43
C GLN A 20 18.50 -7.65 -10.36
N ILE A 21 17.25 -7.87 -9.93
CA ILE A 21 16.64 -7.12 -8.83
C ILE A 21 17.42 -7.37 -7.53
N LEU A 22 17.71 -8.62 -7.18
CA LEU A 22 18.49 -8.96 -6.00
C LEU A 22 19.89 -8.34 -6.03
N SER A 23 20.54 -8.33 -7.19
CA SER A 23 21.84 -7.67 -7.40
C SER A 23 21.75 -6.15 -7.22
N SER A 24 20.73 -5.50 -7.77
CA SER A 24 20.47 -4.07 -7.58
C SER A 24 20.26 -3.71 -6.11
N ILE A 25 19.53 -4.56 -5.38
CA ILE A 25 19.28 -4.37 -3.94
C ILE A 25 20.58 -4.53 -3.16
N ALA A 26 21.37 -5.56 -3.46
CA ALA A 26 22.66 -5.77 -2.81
C ALA A 26 23.62 -4.59 -3.02
N MET A 27 23.62 -3.99 -4.21
CA MET A 27 24.42 -2.79 -4.52
C MET A 27 23.94 -1.56 -3.75
N GLU A 28 22.63 -1.37 -3.61
CA GLU A 28 22.04 -0.27 -2.83
C GLU A 28 22.36 -0.40 -1.34
N GLU A 29 22.22 -1.60 -0.77
CA GLU A 29 22.60 -1.90 0.62
C GLU A 29 24.10 -1.70 0.88
N LEU A 30 24.96 -2.08 -0.08
CA LEU A 30 26.40 -1.83 -0.01
C LEU A 30 26.71 -0.32 -0.02
N GLY A 31 26.01 0.46 -0.86
CA GLY A 31 26.12 1.92 -0.88
C GLY A 31 25.71 2.57 0.44
N LEU A 32 24.61 2.10 1.04
CA LEU A 32 24.15 2.56 2.36
C LEU A 32 25.18 2.25 3.46
N SER A 33 25.85 1.10 3.41
CA SER A 33 26.92 0.77 4.37
C SER A 33 28.07 1.77 4.30
N HIS A 34 28.46 2.24 3.11
CA HIS A 34 29.51 3.26 2.98
C HIS A 34 29.06 4.61 3.53
N ILE A 35 27.81 5.00 3.31
CA ILE A 35 27.24 6.25 3.84
C ILE A 35 27.20 6.22 5.37
N ILE A 36 26.78 5.10 5.96
CA ILE A 36 26.75 4.91 7.41
C ILE A 36 28.17 4.98 8.00
N ASN A 37 29.15 4.36 7.34
CA ASN A 37 30.55 4.44 7.78
C ASN A 37 31.09 5.88 7.73
N ALA A 38 30.83 6.61 6.64
CA ALA A 38 31.25 8.01 6.50
C ALA A 38 30.61 8.92 7.56
N GLU A 39 29.35 8.67 7.92
CA GLU A 39 28.67 9.44 8.97
C GLU A 39 29.18 9.07 10.37
N GLY A 40 29.56 7.81 10.59
CA GLY A 40 30.26 7.36 11.79
C GLY A 40 31.64 8.00 11.95
N GLU A 41 32.36 8.22 10.85
CA GLU A 41 33.63 8.97 10.87
C GLU A 41 33.41 10.46 11.18
N LYS A 42 32.34 11.08 10.66
CA LYS A 42 31.98 12.46 11.04
C LYS A 42 31.66 12.59 12.52
N LEU A 43 30.95 11.62 13.11
CA LEU A 43 30.76 11.59 14.57
C LEU A 43 32.08 11.52 15.32
N GLN A 44 32.99 10.65 14.90
CA GLN A 44 34.31 10.53 15.53
C GLN A 44 35.15 11.80 15.36
N TYR A 45 35.00 12.49 14.24
CA TYR A 45 35.63 13.79 13.97
C TYR A 45 35.11 14.87 14.94
N VAL A 46 33.78 15.00 15.06
CA VAL A 46 33.14 15.97 15.95
C VAL A 46 33.36 15.60 17.42
N LEU A 47 33.43 14.33 17.79
CA LEU A 47 33.76 13.92 19.16
C LEU A 47 35.26 14.05 19.49
N GLY A 48 36.10 14.43 18.51
CA GLY A 48 37.55 14.54 18.69
C GLY A 48 38.23 13.19 18.98
N THR A 49 37.55 12.08 18.72
CA THR A 49 38.06 10.71 18.97
C THR A 49 38.83 10.16 17.78
N LEU A 50 38.89 10.90 16.67
CA LEU A 50 39.61 10.51 15.45
C LEU A 50 41.14 10.68 15.65
N PRO A 51 41.94 9.62 15.58
CA PRO A 51 43.38 9.71 15.84
C PRO A 51 44.08 10.64 14.84
N GLY A 52 44.81 11.65 15.34
CA GLY A 52 45.69 12.51 14.52
C GLY A 52 45.14 13.88 14.13
N LEU A 53 43.99 14.30 14.65
CA LEU A 53 43.44 15.64 14.40
C LEU A 53 43.47 16.51 15.67
N THR A 54 44.24 17.59 15.65
CA THR A 54 44.26 18.62 16.70
C THR A 54 43.52 19.86 16.21
N GLY A 55 42.19 19.83 16.30
CA GLY A 55 41.31 20.97 16.03
C GLY A 55 40.81 21.65 17.31
N PRO A 56 40.16 22.82 17.22
CA PRO A 56 39.45 23.42 18.35
C PRO A 56 38.40 22.43 18.91
N PRO A 57 38.05 22.51 20.21
CA PRO A 57 37.05 21.64 20.80
C PRO A 57 35.72 21.79 20.06
N ALA A 58 35.11 20.67 19.69
CA ALA A 58 33.84 20.67 18.97
C ALA A 58 32.74 21.35 19.80
N THR A 59 31.90 22.12 19.12
CA THR A 59 30.81 22.84 19.77
C THR A 59 29.58 21.93 19.91
N ILE A 60 28.69 22.28 20.84
CA ILE A 60 27.39 21.60 20.99
C ILE A 60 26.55 21.72 19.70
N GLU A 61 26.73 22.80 18.94
CA GLU A 61 26.06 23.04 17.67
C GLU A 61 26.53 22.06 16.57
N ASP A 62 27.83 21.75 16.52
CA ASP A 62 28.39 20.74 15.61
C ASP A 62 27.87 19.32 15.93
N LEU A 63 27.72 19.01 17.22
CA LEU A 63 27.15 17.72 17.66
C LEU A 63 25.67 17.59 17.32
N LEU A 64 24.88 18.65 17.53
CA LEU A 64 23.46 18.66 17.23
C LEU A 64 23.19 18.55 15.73
N SER A 65 23.93 19.30 14.90
CA SER A 65 23.82 19.23 13.44
C SER A 65 24.22 17.87 12.87
N THR A 66 25.29 17.26 13.40
CA THR A 66 25.71 15.90 13.01
C THR A 66 24.68 14.86 13.43
N ASN A 67 24.11 14.98 14.63
CA ASN A 67 23.06 14.08 15.11
C ASN A 67 21.77 14.19 14.26
N GLU A 68 21.39 15.41 13.85
CA GLU A 68 20.25 15.64 12.95
C GLU A 68 20.49 15.04 11.55
N SER A 69 21.71 15.19 10.99
CA SER A 69 22.14 14.57 9.73
C SER A 69 21.99 13.04 9.77
N ILE A 70 22.43 12.41 10.85
CA ILE A 70 22.31 10.95 11.06
C ILE A 70 20.86 10.51 11.16
N GLN A 71 20.04 11.24 11.91
CA GLN A 71 18.62 10.90 12.04
C GLN A 71 17.90 10.99 10.70
N ASN A 72 18.21 12.01 9.89
CA ASN A 72 17.66 12.14 8.54
C ASN A 72 18.13 11.01 7.61
N LEU A 73 19.41 10.60 7.68
CA LEU A 73 19.93 9.46 6.91
C LEU A 73 19.24 8.14 7.30
N LEU A 74 19.10 7.87 8.60
CA LEU A 74 18.44 6.66 9.10
C LEU A 74 16.96 6.62 8.71
N GLN A 75 16.28 7.78 8.74
CA GLN A 75 14.88 7.89 8.34
C GLN A 75 14.71 7.65 6.83
N ASN A 76 15.57 8.22 5.99
CA ASN A 76 15.55 8.00 4.55
C ASN A 76 15.90 6.55 4.17
N ALA A 77 16.87 5.94 4.84
CA ALA A 77 17.23 4.53 4.63
C ALA A 77 16.07 3.59 4.98
N SER A 78 15.38 3.82 6.11
CA SER A 78 14.21 3.06 6.53
C SER A 78 13.06 3.16 5.52
N TYR A 79 12.81 4.36 5.00
CA TYR A 79 11.79 4.61 3.98
C TYR A 79 12.09 3.86 2.67
N ASN A 80 13.34 3.93 2.19
CA ASN A 80 13.76 3.23 0.98
C ASN A 80 13.65 1.70 1.13
N GLN A 81 14.01 1.16 2.31
CA GLN A 81 13.91 -0.27 2.58
C GLN A 81 12.46 -0.78 2.54
N LEU A 82 11.51 0.01 3.05
CA LEU A 82 10.08 -0.33 2.99
C LEU A 82 9.55 -0.32 1.56
N LEU A 83 9.93 0.68 0.76
CA LEU A 83 9.57 0.78 -0.64
C LEU A 83 10.12 -0.41 -1.44
N LEU A 84 11.36 -0.79 -1.18
CA LEU A 84 12.05 -1.90 -1.85
C LEU A 84 11.41 -3.25 -1.52
N LYS A 85 11.07 -3.48 -0.25
CA LYS A 85 10.30 -4.66 0.20
C LYS A 85 8.94 -4.74 -0.49
N SER A 86 8.24 -3.62 -0.63
CA SER A 86 6.96 -3.55 -1.34
C SER A 86 7.10 -3.90 -2.82
N LYS A 87 8.12 -3.37 -3.50
CA LYS A 87 8.41 -3.69 -4.91
C LYS A 87 8.74 -5.18 -5.11
N LEU A 88 9.56 -5.76 -4.23
CA LEU A 88 9.87 -7.20 -4.25
C LEU A 88 8.63 -8.05 -4.04
N GLN A 89 7.78 -7.69 -3.08
CA GLN A 89 6.56 -8.43 -2.78
C GLN A 89 5.58 -8.38 -3.95
N GLN A 90 5.49 -7.25 -4.65
CA GLN A 90 4.70 -7.12 -5.89
C GLN A 90 5.26 -7.97 -7.02
N ALA A 91 6.58 -7.99 -7.23
CA ALA A 91 7.23 -8.82 -8.25
C ALA A 91 7.06 -10.33 -7.98
N LEU A 92 7.09 -10.74 -6.71
CA LEU A 92 6.88 -12.14 -6.32
C LEU A 92 5.40 -12.56 -6.43
N SER A 93 4.48 -11.62 -6.20
CA SER A 93 3.02 -11.86 -6.26
C SER A 93 2.44 -11.80 -7.69
N ALA A 94 3.23 -11.41 -8.68
CA ALA A 94 2.83 -11.50 -10.08
C ALA A 94 2.66 -12.98 -10.47
N SER A 95 1.40 -13.40 -10.61
CA SER A 95 1.00 -14.77 -10.97
C SER A 95 1.58 -15.20 -12.30
N GLU A 96 1.95 -16.48 -12.42
CA GLU A 96 2.07 -17.13 -13.72
C GLU A 96 0.68 -17.10 -14.36
N MET A 97 0.49 -16.32 -15.42
CA MET A 97 -0.73 -16.40 -16.21
C MET A 97 -0.68 -17.71 -17.01
N THR A 98 -1.44 -18.72 -16.60
CA THR A 98 -1.80 -19.82 -17.49
C THR A 98 -2.50 -19.20 -18.70
N GLY A 99 -1.94 -19.37 -19.89
CA GLY A 99 -2.54 -18.85 -21.12
C GLY A 99 -3.98 -19.36 -21.26
N ALA A 100 -4.90 -18.49 -21.69
CA ALA A 100 -6.30 -18.87 -21.87
C ALA A 100 -6.42 -20.11 -22.77
N THR A 101 -7.32 -21.04 -22.44
CA THR A 101 -7.70 -22.16 -23.30
C THR A 101 -8.07 -21.63 -24.69
N GLY A 102 -7.48 -22.20 -25.75
CA GLY A 102 -7.77 -21.80 -27.12
C GLY A 102 -9.27 -21.94 -27.45
N PRO A 103 -9.82 -21.11 -28.35
CA PRO A 103 -11.22 -21.24 -28.75
C PRO A 103 -11.50 -22.62 -29.36
N THR A 104 -12.71 -23.14 -29.16
CA THR A 104 -13.19 -24.36 -29.84
C THR A 104 -13.08 -24.18 -31.35
N GLY A 105 -12.56 -25.19 -32.06
CA GLY A 105 -12.43 -25.15 -33.51
C GLY A 105 -13.77 -24.92 -34.23
N PRO A 106 -13.78 -24.33 -35.43
CA PRO A 106 -15.01 -24.09 -36.18
C PRO A 106 -15.74 -25.40 -36.49
N GLN A 107 -17.07 -25.34 -36.54
CA GLN A 107 -17.90 -26.46 -36.99
C GLN A 107 -17.54 -26.82 -38.45
N GLY A 108 -17.37 -28.11 -38.73
CA GLY A 108 -17.09 -28.59 -40.09
C GLY A 108 -18.19 -28.20 -41.08
N PRO A 109 -17.90 -28.16 -42.39
CA PRO A 109 -18.89 -27.81 -43.41
C PRO A 109 -20.11 -28.75 -43.32
N ALA A 110 -21.30 -28.19 -43.56
CA ALA A 110 -22.50 -29.01 -43.71
C ALA A 110 -22.32 -29.95 -44.91
N GLY A 111 -22.60 -31.24 -44.70
CA GLY A 111 -22.58 -32.22 -45.79
C GLY A 111 -23.59 -31.88 -46.89
N ASP A 112 -23.37 -32.42 -48.08
CA ASP A 112 -24.25 -32.25 -49.25
C ASP A 112 -25.74 -32.49 -48.90
N PRO A 113 -26.69 -31.85 -49.58
CA PRO A 113 -28.13 -31.98 -49.29
C PRO A 113 -28.57 -33.45 -49.24
N GLY A 114 -28.80 -33.98 -48.03
CA GLY A 114 -29.21 -35.36 -47.76
C GLY A 114 -28.24 -36.19 -46.90
N GLY A 115 -27.04 -35.68 -46.58
CA GLY A 115 -26.08 -36.35 -45.70
C GLY A 115 -26.16 -35.93 -44.22
N PRO A 116 -25.67 -36.76 -43.26
CA PRO A 116 -25.61 -36.39 -41.86
C PRO A 116 -24.67 -35.19 -41.63
N THR A 117 -24.99 -34.35 -40.64
CA THR A 117 -24.14 -33.24 -40.20
C THR A 117 -22.73 -33.74 -39.88
N GLY A 118 -21.71 -33.06 -40.41
CA GLY A 118 -20.31 -33.42 -40.18
C GLY A 118 -19.92 -33.31 -38.69
N PRO A 119 -18.93 -34.11 -38.22
CA PRO A 119 -18.49 -34.09 -36.83
C PRO A 119 -17.93 -32.71 -36.44
N THR A 120 -18.18 -32.30 -35.18
CA THR A 120 -17.52 -31.13 -34.57
C THR A 120 -16.01 -31.30 -34.64
N GLY A 121 -15.28 -30.24 -35.01
CA GLY A 121 -13.82 -30.27 -35.03
C GLY A 121 -13.22 -30.53 -33.64
N PRO A 122 -11.98 -31.04 -33.55
CA PRO A 122 -11.31 -31.28 -32.27
C PRO A 122 -11.16 -29.98 -31.46
N GLU A 123 -11.14 -30.11 -30.13
CA GLU A 123 -10.81 -29.01 -29.23
C GLU A 123 -9.42 -28.44 -29.59
N GLY A 124 -9.29 -27.11 -29.56
CA GLY A 124 -8.01 -26.46 -29.84
C GLY A 124 -6.95 -26.91 -28.81
N PRO A 125 -5.66 -26.93 -29.17
CA PRO A 125 -4.62 -27.34 -28.25
C PRO A 125 -4.65 -26.47 -26.98
N VAL A 126 -4.51 -27.10 -25.82
CA VAL A 126 -4.24 -26.40 -24.56
C VAL A 126 -2.98 -25.54 -24.77
N GLY A 127 -3.01 -24.28 -24.33
CA GLY A 127 -1.84 -23.40 -24.40
C GLY A 127 -0.60 -24.07 -23.79
N PRO A 128 0.61 -23.75 -24.28
CA PRO A 128 1.81 -24.50 -23.93
C PRO A 128 2.00 -24.54 -22.41
N MET A 129 2.10 -25.77 -21.86
CA MET A 129 2.64 -25.96 -20.52
C MET A 129 4.13 -25.58 -20.55
N GLY A 130 4.62 -24.94 -19.48
CA GLY A 130 6.02 -24.52 -19.37
C GLY A 130 7.01 -25.67 -19.68
N PRO A 131 8.20 -25.36 -20.20
CA PRO A 131 9.08 -26.35 -20.84
C PRO A 131 9.46 -27.49 -19.90
N ALA A 132 9.19 -28.73 -20.31
CA ALA A 132 9.74 -29.94 -19.70
C ALA A 132 11.14 -30.24 -20.27
N GLY A 133 12.07 -30.66 -19.41
CA GLY A 133 13.48 -30.90 -19.75
C GLY A 133 13.69 -31.98 -20.84
N PRO A 134 14.82 -31.96 -21.58
CA PRO A 134 14.97 -32.76 -22.78
C PRO A 134 15.36 -34.21 -22.47
N GLN A 135 14.77 -35.19 -23.15
CA GLN A 135 15.41 -36.49 -23.35
C GLN A 135 14.93 -37.26 -24.61
N GLY A 136 15.90 -37.61 -25.47
CA GLY A 136 15.98 -38.86 -26.26
C GLY A 136 15.35 -38.89 -27.66
N PRO A 137 16.12 -39.04 -28.76
CA PRO A 137 15.58 -39.15 -30.13
C PRO A 137 15.21 -40.60 -30.49
N THR A 138 14.10 -40.83 -31.21
CA THR A 138 13.77 -42.00 -32.07
C THR A 138 12.40 -41.71 -32.72
N GLY A 139 12.05 -41.96 -33.98
CA GLY A 139 12.69 -42.47 -35.21
C GLY A 139 11.75 -42.08 -36.38
N GLU A 140 12.18 -42.25 -37.64
CA GLU A 140 11.52 -41.66 -38.82
C GLU A 140 10.07 -42.12 -39.08
N ALA A 141 9.21 -41.16 -39.44
CA ALA A 141 7.83 -41.37 -39.91
C ALA A 141 7.73 -41.19 -41.44
N GLY A 142 6.92 -42.04 -42.09
CA GLY A 142 6.79 -42.14 -43.56
C GLY A 142 6.16 -40.92 -44.26
N PRO A 143 6.14 -40.92 -45.61
CA PRO A 143 5.90 -39.72 -46.43
C PRO A 143 4.48 -39.16 -46.30
N THR A 144 4.41 -37.83 -46.18
CA THR A 144 3.21 -36.99 -46.08
C THR A 144 2.48 -36.86 -47.43
N GLY A 145 1.15 -36.92 -47.42
CA GLY A 145 0.29 -36.62 -48.57
C GLY A 145 0.26 -35.12 -48.94
N PRO A 146 -0.29 -34.74 -50.10
CA PRO A 146 -0.19 -33.38 -50.64
C PRO A 146 -0.93 -32.34 -49.79
N ASP A 147 -0.34 -31.14 -49.70
CA ASP A 147 -0.85 -30.00 -48.93
C ASP A 147 -2.19 -29.48 -49.47
N GLY A 148 -3.13 -29.25 -48.55
CA GLY A 148 -4.40 -28.58 -48.84
C GLY A 148 -4.24 -27.05 -48.99
N PRO A 149 -5.16 -26.36 -49.68
CA PRO A 149 -5.08 -24.92 -49.92
C PRO A 149 -5.17 -24.09 -48.63
N GLU A 150 -4.46 -22.95 -48.63
CA GLU A 150 -4.38 -22.01 -47.51
C GLU A 150 -5.77 -21.42 -47.15
N GLY A 151 -6.12 -21.52 -45.85
CA GLY A 151 -7.40 -21.03 -45.34
C GLY A 151 -7.45 -19.49 -45.20
N PRO A 152 -8.64 -18.87 -45.25
CA PRO A 152 -8.78 -17.42 -45.16
C PRO A 152 -8.39 -16.86 -43.78
N VAL A 153 -7.81 -15.66 -43.78
CA VAL A 153 -7.38 -14.93 -42.57
C VAL A 153 -8.59 -14.64 -41.65
N GLY A 154 -8.48 -15.07 -40.39
CA GLY A 154 -9.53 -14.90 -39.37
C GLY A 154 -9.78 -13.43 -38.99
N ALA A 155 -11.02 -13.11 -38.62
CA ALA A 155 -11.44 -11.77 -38.23
C ALA A 155 -10.74 -11.29 -36.94
N VAL A 156 -10.46 -9.98 -36.87
CA VAL A 156 -9.78 -9.32 -35.75
C VAL A 156 -10.62 -9.44 -34.47
N GLY A 157 -10.02 -10.01 -33.42
CA GLY A 157 -10.66 -10.14 -32.11
C GLY A 157 -10.97 -8.80 -31.45
N VAL A 158 -12.10 -8.74 -30.73
CA VAL A 158 -12.53 -7.56 -29.96
C VAL A 158 -11.55 -7.23 -28.84
N VAL A 159 -11.40 -5.94 -28.55
CA VAL A 159 -10.50 -5.41 -27.51
C VAL A 159 -10.88 -6.00 -26.14
N GLY A 160 -9.91 -6.58 -25.45
CA GLY A 160 -10.09 -7.11 -24.09
C GLY A 160 -10.44 -6.01 -23.08
N PRO A 161 -11.17 -6.34 -21.99
CA PRO A 161 -11.59 -5.35 -21.00
C PRO A 161 -10.38 -4.68 -20.36
N THR A 162 -10.53 -3.41 -20.00
CA THR A 162 -9.54 -2.66 -19.23
C THR A 162 -9.16 -3.44 -17.96
N GLY A 163 -7.85 -3.60 -17.71
CA GLY A 163 -7.36 -4.28 -16.51
C GLY A 163 -7.87 -3.62 -15.23
N PRO A 164 -7.98 -4.37 -14.11
CA PRO A 164 -8.48 -3.82 -12.86
C PRO A 164 -7.63 -2.61 -12.46
N THR A 165 -8.31 -1.52 -12.09
CA THR A 165 -7.65 -0.36 -11.50
C THR A 165 -6.83 -0.83 -10.30
N GLY A 166 -5.54 -0.49 -10.27
CA GLY A 166 -4.64 -0.89 -9.18
C GLY A 166 -5.26 -0.54 -7.82
N THR A 167 -5.18 -1.47 -6.87
CA THR A 167 -5.69 -1.27 -5.51
C THR A 167 -5.03 -0.05 -4.90
N ASN A 168 -5.83 1.00 -4.77
CA ASN A 168 -5.47 2.26 -4.16
C ASN A 168 -5.10 1.99 -2.69
N THR A 169 -3.87 2.27 -2.26
CA THR A 169 -3.40 2.06 -0.86
C THR A 169 -4.14 2.95 0.15
N THR A 170 -4.98 3.88 -0.34
CA THR A 170 -5.94 4.69 0.42
C THR A 170 -7.39 4.18 0.32
N ALA A 171 -7.67 2.99 -0.22
CA ALA A 171 -9.03 2.45 -0.37
C ALA A 171 -9.69 1.98 0.95
N THR A 172 -8.91 1.76 2.00
CA THR A 172 -9.42 1.20 3.28
C THR A 172 -9.06 2.02 4.50
N SER A 173 -8.26 3.09 4.36
CA SER A 173 -7.83 3.93 5.47
C SER A 173 -8.28 5.37 5.28
N ALA A 174 -9.12 5.86 6.19
CA ALA A 174 -9.41 7.28 6.33
C ALA A 174 -8.42 7.95 7.28
N TYR A 175 -8.06 9.19 6.97
CA TYR A 175 -7.25 10.05 7.83
C TYR A 175 -7.80 11.47 7.80
N ALA A 176 -7.80 12.15 8.94
CA ALA A 176 -8.16 13.56 9.05
C ALA A 176 -7.43 14.18 10.24
N TYR A 177 -7.13 15.48 10.16
CA TYR A 177 -6.50 16.20 11.27
C TYR A 177 -7.05 17.61 11.47
N ALA A 178 -6.70 18.20 12.61
CA ALA A 178 -6.89 19.61 12.92
C ALA A 178 -5.61 20.19 13.51
N SER A 179 -5.41 21.48 13.27
CA SER A 179 -4.27 22.26 13.75
C SER A 179 -4.78 23.55 14.36
N SER A 180 -4.19 23.97 15.49
CA SER A 180 -4.35 25.33 16.05
C SER A 180 -5.81 25.78 16.29
N SER A 181 -6.75 24.85 16.46
CA SER A 181 -8.16 25.16 16.72
C SER A 181 -8.42 25.31 18.22
N THR A 182 -9.38 26.17 18.57
CA THR A 182 -9.83 26.37 19.94
C THR A 182 -11.16 25.67 20.17
N LEU A 183 -11.27 24.99 21.31
CA LEU A 183 -12.45 24.23 21.72
C LEU A 183 -12.68 24.45 23.22
N SER A 184 -13.84 24.05 23.71
CA SER A 184 -14.11 24.00 25.14
C SER A 184 -14.50 22.59 25.53
N ALA A 185 -13.86 22.01 26.54
CA ALA A 185 -14.25 20.68 27.02
C ALA A 185 -15.67 20.71 27.63
N SER A 186 -16.36 19.57 27.59
CA SER A 186 -17.66 19.40 28.22
C SER A 186 -17.71 18.05 28.94
N LEU A 187 -18.47 17.98 30.04
CA LEU A 187 -18.71 16.74 30.77
C LEU A 187 -19.42 15.70 29.90
N THR A 188 -20.22 16.16 28.92
CA THR A 188 -20.93 15.30 27.97
C THR A 188 -20.08 14.92 26.75
N GLY A 189 -18.90 15.53 26.60
CA GLY A 189 -18.06 15.41 25.41
C GLY A 189 -18.30 16.54 24.41
N THR A 190 -17.21 17.16 23.97
CA THR A 190 -17.18 18.15 22.88
C THR A 190 -16.61 17.50 21.63
N PRO A 191 -17.34 17.46 20.51
CA PRO A 191 -16.83 16.94 19.25
C PRO A 191 -15.60 17.72 18.77
N VAL A 192 -14.58 17.01 18.33
CA VAL A 192 -13.38 17.59 17.73
C VAL A 192 -13.56 17.63 16.22
N ALA A 193 -13.60 18.83 15.64
CA ALA A 193 -13.63 19.01 14.20
C ALA A 193 -12.25 18.77 13.61
N LEU A 194 -12.17 18.00 12.51
CA LEU A 194 -10.93 17.60 11.84
C LEU A 194 -10.95 18.02 10.36
N PRO A 195 -10.88 19.34 10.05
CA PRO A 195 -11.09 19.86 8.69
C PRO A 195 -9.88 19.69 7.75
N ASN A 196 -8.69 19.40 8.26
CA ASN A 196 -7.45 19.48 7.50
C ASN A 196 -6.99 18.10 7.00
N GLY A 197 -6.35 18.08 5.82
CA GLY A 197 -5.74 16.91 5.17
C GLY A 197 -6.57 15.63 5.24
N GLN A 198 -7.87 15.76 4.94
CA GLN A 198 -8.79 14.65 4.91
C GLN A 198 -8.50 13.75 3.70
N ILE A 199 -8.21 12.49 3.99
CA ILE A 199 -8.10 11.40 3.01
C ILE A 199 -9.24 10.45 3.35
N LEU A 200 -10.26 10.37 2.49
CA LEU A 200 -11.47 9.60 2.75
C LEU A 200 -11.67 8.53 1.66
N PRO A 201 -11.59 7.23 1.99
CA PRO A 201 -11.88 6.13 1.06
C PRO A 201 -13.36 6.06 0.68
N THR A 202 -13.66 5.28 -0.35
CA THR A 202 -15.04 4.88 -0.65
C THR A 202 -15.64 4.14 0.55
N GLY A 203 -16.77 4.65 1.06
CA GLY A 203 -17.46 4.09 2.23
C GLY A 203 -17.16 4.78 3.56
N ILE A 204 -16.30 5.81 3.59
CA ILE A 204 -16.17 6.72 4.74
C ILE A 204 -16.43 8.15 4.25
N SER A 205 -17.40 8.83 4.86
CA SER A 205 -17.68 10.24 4.60
C SER A 205 -17.58 11.05 5.89
N VAL A 206 -17.44 12.37 5.76
CA VAL A 206 -17.49 13.29 6.89
C VAL A 206 -18.60 14.32 6.65
N ASP A 207 -19.23 14.78 7.73
CA ASP A 207 -20.24 15.83 7.66
C ASP A 207 -19.63 17.23 7.42
N GLY A 208 -20.48 18.21 7.13
CA GLY A 208 -20.04 19.59 6.86
C GLY A 208 -19.39 20.30 8.07
N THR A 209 -19.53 19.74 9.28
CA THR A 209 -18.86 20.25 10.48
C THR A 209 -17.49 19.62 10.71
N ASN A 210 -17.11 18.60 9.92
CA ASN A 210 -15.88 17.83 10.06
C ASN A 210 -15.76 17.07 11.39
N THR A 211 -16.88 16.75 12.05
CA THR A 211 -16.88 16.07 13.36
C THR A 211 -17.42 14.64 13.28
N ASN A 212 -18.27 14.35 12.30
CA ASN A 212 -18.97 13.06 12.20
C ASN A 212 -18.44 12.27 11.00
N PHE A 213 -17.63 11.25 11.27
CA PHE A 213 -17.11 10.34 10.24
C PHE A 213 -18.03 9.13 10.10
N THR A 214 -18.79 9.06 9.01
CA THR A 214 -19.75 7.98 8.77
C THR A 214 -19.10 6.84 8.04
N VAL A 215 -19.00 5.69 8.69
CA VAL A 215 -18.55 4.42 8.10
C VAL A 215 -19.77 3.68 7.56
N SER A 216 -19.75 3.40 6.25
CA SER A 216 -20.86 2.84 5.49
C SER A 216 -20.64 1.38 5.07
N VAL A 217 -19.46 0.81 5.33
CA VAL A 217 -19.13 -0.58 5.03
C VAL A 217 -18.93 -1.37 6.34
N PRO A 218 -19.62 -2.52 6.55
CA PRO A 218 -19.44 -3.29 7.76
C PRO A 218 -18.10 -4.01 7.72
N GLY A 219 -17.53 -4.27 8.89
CA GLY A 219 -16.26 -4.97 8.98
C GLY A 219 -15.54 -4.70 10.29
N ARG A 220 -14.32 -5.23 10.37
CA ARG A 220 -13.42 -4.96 11.48
C ARG A 220 -12.59 -3.73 11.17
N TYR A 221 -12.55 -2.79 12.12
CA TYR A 221 -11.85 -1.53 11.98
C TYR A 221 -10.82 -1.35 13.10
N ARG A 222 -9.69 -0.76 12.73
CA ARG A 222 -8.73 -0.13 13.62
C ARG A 222 -8.98 1.36 13.63
N ILE A 223 -9.35 1.91 14.78
CA ILE A 223 -9.59 3.34 14.96
C ILE A 223 -8.54 3.87 15.94
N ALA A 224 -7.70 4.77 15.46
CA ALA A 224 -6.67 5.40 16.26
C ALA A 224 -6.86 6.92 16.26
N TYR A 225 -6.57 7.57 17.38
CA TYR A 225 -6.58 9.02 17.47
C TYR A 225 -5.41 9.53 18.30
N ALA A 226 -5.02 10.77 18.03
CA ALA A 226 -4.16 11.54 18.90
C ALA A 226 -4.72 12.96 19.08
N VAL A 227 -4.55 13.54 20.27
CA VAL A 227 -4.90 14.92 20.59
C VAL A 227 -3.72 15.53 21.33
N ASN A 228 -3.15 16.57 20.74
CA ASN A 228 -2.06 17.38 21.25
C ASN A 228 -2.60 18.77 21.58
N LEU A 229 -2.42 19.20 22.82
CA LEU A 229 -2.80 20.52 23.32
C LEU A 229 -1.55 21.37 23.52
N THR A 230 -1.71 22.69 23.46
CA THR A 230 -0.62 23.64 23.75
C THR A 230 -0.26 23.71 25.24
N ALA A 231 -1.11 23.20 26.13
CA ALA A 231 -0.90 23.18 27.58
C ALA A 231 -1.46 21.89 28.21
N GLY A 232 -0.90 21.49 29.35
CA GLY A 232 -1.41 20.38 30.13
C GLY A 232 -2.73 20.76 30.82
N LEU A 233 -3.81 20.05 30.49
CA LEU A 233 -5.16 20.32 31.02
C LEU A 233 -5.76 19.04 31.59
N LEU A 234 -6.58 19.17 32.63
CA LEU A 234 -7.30 18.04 33.23
C LEU A 234 -8.54 17.69 32.39
N VAL A 235 -8.28 17.15 31.21
CA VAL A 235 -9.29 16.71 30.24
C VAL A 235 -9.01 15.26 29.85
N GLY A 236 -10.01 14.62 29.27
CA GLY A 236 -9.95 13.28 28.75
C GLY A 236 -10.36 13.27 27.29
N THR A 237 -10.15 12.15 26.63
CA THR A 237 -10.50 11.96 25.22
C THR A 237 -11.21 10.63 25.03
N ARG A 238 -12.07 10.54 24.03
CA ARG A 238 -12.73 9.27 23.67
C ARG A 238 -13.24 9.29 22.24
N ILE A 239 -13.49 8.10 21.71
CA ILE A 239 -14.28 7.88 20.50
C ILE A 239 -15.71 7.50 20.89
N THR A 240 -16.68 8.03 20.16
CA THR A 240 -18.05 7.54 20.17
C THR A 240 -18.34 6.81 18.87
N LEU A 241 -19.08 5.70 18.97
CA LEU A 241 -19.51 4.85 17.85
C LEU A 241 -21.03 4.83 17.84
N GLY A 242 -21.65 5.41 16.80
CA GLY A 242 -23.10 5.55 16.72
C GLY A 242 -23.69 6.40 17.87
N GLY A 243 -22.91 7.34 18.41
CA GLY A 243 -23.27 8.15 19.57
C GLY A 243 -23.01 7.48 20.93
N VAL A 244 -22.59 6.21 20.97
CA VAL A 244 -22.25 5.50 22.21
C VAL A 244 -20.75 5.65 22.51
N PRO A 245 -20.36 6.11 23.71
CA PRO A 245 -18.95 6.16 24.12
C PRO A 245 -18.29 4.78 24.14
N SER A 246 -17.12 4.65 23.51
CA SER A 246 -16.30 3.43 23.60
C SER A 246 -15.35 3.52 24.79
N THR A 247 -15.58 2.69 25.82
CA THR A 247 -14.73 2.64 27.01
C THR A 247 -13.28 2.27 26.70
N ALA A 248 -13.05 1.39 25.71
CA ALA A 248 -11.72 1.01 25.26
C ALA A 248 -10.93 2.18 24.65
N SER A 249 -11.63 3.18 24.11
CA SER A 249 -11.02 4.37 23.55
C SER A 249 -10.85 5.50 24.55
N THR A 250 -11.44 5.40 25.75
CA THR A 250 -11.47 6.51 26.71
C THR A 250 -10.14 6.65 27.43
N VAL A 251 -9.59 7.86 27.43
CA VAL A 251 -8.53 8.30 28.35
C VAL A 251 -9.18 9.23 29.36
N ASP A 252 -9.25 8.81 30.61
CA ASP A 252 -9.94 9.54 31.67
C ASP A 252 -9.16 10.80 32.12
N PRO A 253 -9.85 11.88 32.51
CA PRO A 253 -9.27 13.13 32.99
C PRO A 253 -8.75 13.02 34.43
N ILE A 254 -7.81 12.11 34.69
CA ILE A 254 -7.23 11.89 36.02
C ILE A 254 -5.96 12.71 36.27
N LEU A 255 -5.29 13.16 35.21
CA LEU A 255 -4.07 13.95 35.25
C LEU A 255 -4.13 15.06 34.21
N SER A 256 -3.45 16.18 34.48
CA SER A 256 -3.32 17.25 33.50
C SER A 256 -2.28 16.87 32.44
N LEU A 257 -2.74 16.52 31.24
CA LEU A 257 -1.88 16.10 30.13
C LEU A 257 -2.05 17.04 28.93
N SER A 258 -1.02 17.11 28.10
CA SER A 258 -1.02 17.84 26.83
C SER A 258 -1.03 16.92 25.61
N ASN A 259 -0.81 15.61 25.80
CA ASN A 259 -0.85 14.62 24.73
C ASN A 259 -1.76 13.47 25.17
N TYR A 260 -2.68 13.11 24.30
CA TYR A 260 -3.60 11.98 24.45
C TYR A 260 -3.52 11.16 23.18
N SER A 261 -3.41 9.85 23.30
CA SER A 261 -3.54 8.97 22.16
C SER A 261 -4.10 7.63 22.60
N ASN A 262 -4.89 7.01 21.74
CA ASN A 262 -5.40 5.68 21.96
C ASN A 262 -5.77 5.02 20.62
N GLU A 263 -5.88 3.71 20.64
CA GLU A 263 -6.22 2.87 19.51
C GLU A 263 -7.14 1.74 19.95
N ILE A 264 -8.16 1.49 19.15
CA ILE A 264 -9.11 0.40 19.37
C ILE A 264 -9.27 -0.45 18.10
N LEU A 265 -9.52 -1.74 18.32
CA LEU A 265 -10.02 -2.67 17.31
C LEU A 265 -11.49 -2.93 17.61
N VAL A 266 -12.36 -2.66 16.63
CA VAL A 266 -13.80 -2.76 16.81
C VAL A 266 -14.49 -3.26 15.55
N ASP A 267 -15.49 -4.12 15.74
CA ASP A 267 -16.38 -4.54 14.65
C ASP A 267 -17.51 -3.53 14.51
N LEU A 268 -17.59 -2.86 13.35
CA LEU A 268 -18.62 -1.86 13.07
C LEU A 268 -19.77 -2.48 12.28
N THR A 269 -20.98 -2.27 12.78
CA THR A 269 -22.22 -2.46 12.01
C THR A 269 -22.54 -1.16 11.27
N VAL A 270 -23.25 -1.21 10.15
CA VAL A 270 -23.41 0.00 9.30
C VAL A 270 -24.85 0.50 9.19
N PRO A 271 -25.02 1.83 8.99
CA PRO A 271 -24.00 2.88 9.07
C PRO A 271 -23.61 3.18 10.53
N THR A 272 -22.33 3.38 10.82
CA THR A 272 -21.85 3.83 12.14
C THR A 272 -21.12 5.16 12.02
N VAL A 273 -21.52 6.12 12.85
CA VAL A 273 -20.83 7.40 13.00
C VAL A 273 -19.70 7.26 14.02
N VAL A 274 -18.49 7.56 13.61
CA VAL A 274 -17.29 7.68 14.45
C VAL A 274 -17.04 9.16 14.72
N GLN A 275 -16.97 9.52 16.00
CA GLN A 275 -16.69 10.90 16.42
C GLN A 275 -15.67 10.91 17.55
N LEU A 276 -14.63 11.73 17.39
CA LEU A 276 -13.65 12.05 18.43
C LEU A 276 -14.19 13.16 19.34
N GLN A 277 -14.10 12.96 20.65
CA GLN A 277 -14.57 13.91 21.65
C GLN A 277 -13.51 14.19 22.71
N ILE A 278 -13.52 15.42 23.22
CA ILE A 278 -12.84 15.81 24.45
C ILE A 278 -13.86 15.86 25.58
N ILE A 279 -13.58 15.19 26.69
CA ILE A 279 -14.40 15.15 27.89
C ILE A 279 -13.70 15.87 29.04
N GLY A 280 -14.45 16.53 29.92
CA GLY A 280 -13.86 17.18 31.09
C GLY A 280 -14.71 18.32 31.59
N ALA A 281 -14.32 18.89 32.74
CA ALA A 281 -14.94 20.12 33.21
C ALA A 281 -14.78 21.24 32.16
N PRO A 282 -15.73 22.18 32.03
CA PRO A 282 -15.63 23.28 31.08
C PRO A 282 -14.32 24.05 31.22
N VAL A 283 -13.47 23.92 30.21
CA VAL A 283 -12.17 24.59 30.13
C VAL A 283 -11.85 24.86 28.66
N SER A 284 -11.34 26.06 28.37
CA SER A 284 -10.86 26.41 27.04
C SER A 284 -9.53 25.72 26.77
N LEU A 285 -9.41 25.13 25.59
CA LEU A 285 -8.21 24.44 25.14
C LEU A 285 -7.89 24.81 23.70
N THR A 286 -6.61 24.72 23.37
CA THR A 286 -6.09 24.98 22.02
C THR A 286 -5.32 23.75 21.56
N LEU A 287 -5.65 23.26 20.38
CA LEU A 287 -4.88 22.20 19.74
C LEU A 287 -3.49 22.73 19.36
N ALA A 288 -2.47 21.87 19.46
CA ALA A 288 -1.11 22.20 19.07
C ALA A 288 -1.00 22.55 17.57
N ASP A 289 0.06 23.26 17.22
CA ASP A 289 0.41 23.51 15.83
C ASP A 289 0.81 22.19 15.14
N GLY A 290 0.49 22.06 13.85
CA GLY A 290 0.66 20.80 13.11
C GLY A 290 -0.48 19.80 13.36
N ALA A 291 -0.16 18.57 13.76
CA ALA A 291 -1.15 17.52 14.02
C ALA A 291 -1.76 17.62 15.43
N GLY A 292 -2.47 18.72 15.68
CA GLY A 292 -3.10 19.05 16.96
C GLY A 292 -4.20 18.06 17.37
N ALA A 293 -4.99 17.55 16.43
CA ALA A 293 -5.79 16.35 16.63
C ALA A 293 -5.78 15.51 15.35
N THR A 294 -5.74 14.19 15.47
CA THR A 294 -5.76 13.26 14.35
C THR A 294 -6.75 12.14 14.59
N LEU A 295 -7.38 11.68 13.53
CA LEU A 295 -8.22 10.48 13.53
C LEU A 295 -7.85 9.63 12.32
N MET A 296 -7.64 8.35 12.58
CA MET A 296 -7.40 7.36 11.55
C MET A 296 -8.39 6.21 11.70
N ILE A 297 -9.04 5.83 10.60
CA ILE A 297 -10.02 4.74 10.55
C ILE A 297 -9.58 3.79 9.43
N THR A 298 -9.04 2.63 9.80
CA THR A 298 -8.55 1.63 8.85
C THR A 298 -9.40 0.37 8.91
N ARG A 299 -9.98 -0.04 7.78
CA ARG A 299 -10.66 -1.33 7.65
C ARG A 299 -9.63 -2.45 7.54
N LEU A 300 -9.81 -3.50 8.36
CA LEU A 300 -8.92 -4.67 8.42
C LEU A 300 -9.48 -5.90 7.68
N SER A 301 -10.81 -6.09 7.71
CA SER A 301 -11.52 -7.19 7.03
C SER A 301 -12.98 -6.83 6.81
#